data_AF-A0A2P8KHA7-F1
#
_entry.id   AF-A0A2P8KHA7-F1
#
_cell.length_a   1.000
_cell.length_b   1.000
_cell.length_c   1.000
_cell.angle_alpha   90.00
_cell.angle_beta   90.00
_cell.angle_gamma   90.00
#
_symmetry.space_group_name_H-M   'P 1'
#
loop_
_entity.id
_entity.type
_entity.pdbx_description
1 polymer ?
#
loop_
_entity_poly.entity_id
_entity_poly.type
_entity_poly.pdbx_seq_one_letter_code
_entity_poly.pdbx_strand_id
1 'polypeptide(L)'
;MTMHKGFVPLRRMPSGVLAQTTPLSDAKQCERAVLAIWRSLDEHVLANTEVRDELASILEPLTALPLGGRPQLLIKALRLPDPLDASDLYWLTRRLLTLVPELQAVAVARGEPGANEAHSLDWTSFFRKP
;
A
#
# COMPACT_ATOMS: atom_id res chain seq x y z
N MET A 1 -44.82 26.71 41.64
CA MET A 1 -44.67 25.53 40.77
C MET A 1 -44.55 26.02 39.34
N THR A 2 -43.34 25.97 38.77
CA THR A 2 -42.99 26.70 37.54
C THR A 2 -42.98 25.76 36.35
N MET A 3 -43.76 26.04 35.31
CA MET A 3 -43.65 25.35 34.03
C MET A 3 -42.50 25.96 33.21
N HIS A 4 -41.58 25.12 32.72
CA HIS A 4 -40.67 25.47 31.62
C HIS A 4 -40.84 24.44 30.50
N LYS A 5 -41.36 24.91 29.36
CA LYS A 5 -41.61 24.10 28.15
C LYS A 5 -40.61 24.54 27.09
N GLY A 6 -39.60 23.72 26.81
CA GLY A 6 -38.43 24.06 25.97
C GLY A 6 -38.51 23.57 24.52
N PHE A 7 -38.13 24.45 23.60
CA PHE A 7 -37.87 24.32 22.15
C PHE A 7 -36.50 23.61 21.92
N VAL A 8 -36.14 22.87 20.85
CA VAL A 8 -36.79 22.25 19.67
C VAL A 8 -35.77 21.24 19.05
N PRO A 9 -36.11 20.26 18.18
CA PRO A 9 -35.16 19.20 17.82
C PRO A 9 -34.15 19.59 16.73
N LEU A 10 -32.92 19.10 16.85
CA LEU A 10 -31.95 19.02 15.74
C LEU A 10 -31.55 17.57 15.45
N ARG A 11 -31.66 17.19 14.17
CA ARG A 11 -31.17 15.91 13.64
C ARG A 11 -29.64 15.88 13.63
N ARG A 12 -29.03 14.75 14.02
CA ARG A 12 -28.11 14.02 13.12
C ARG A 12 -27.91 12.55 13.54
N MET A 13 -28.16 11.66 12.59
CA MET A 13 -27.66 10.27 12.55
C MET A 13 -26.21 10.25 12.00
N PRO A 14 -25.52 9.10 11.92
CA PRO A 14 -25.57 7.91 12.80
C PRO A 14 -24.14 7.52 13.26
N SER A 15 -24.04 6.38 13.96
CA SER A 15 -22.92 5.44 13.93
C SER A 15 -21.58 5.95 13.37
N GLY A 16 -20.75 6.49 14.25
CA GLY A 16 -19.31 6.50 14.04
C GLY A 16 -18.82 5.05 14.05
N VAL A 17 -18.83 4.41 12.87
CA VAL A 17 -18.13 3.14 12.66
C VAL A 17 -16.68 3.40 13.04
N LEU A 18 -16.25 2.80 14.16
CA LEU A 18 -14.83 2.56 14.35
C LEU A 18 -14.41 1.77 13.12
N ALA A 19 -13.66 2.44 12.24
CA ALA A 19 -13.04 1.81 11.09
C ALA A 19 -12.04 0.81 11.66
N GLN A 20 -12.53 -0.40 11.94
CA GLN A 20 -11.71 -1.55 12.22
C GLN A 20 -10.86 -1.72 10.97
N THR A 21 -9.62 -1.22 11.05
CA THR A 21 -8.54 -1.61 10.16
C THR A 21 -8.27 -3.08 10.43
N THR A 22 -9.19 -3.93 9.95
CA THR A 22 -8.94 -5.35 9.80
C THR A 22 -7.62 -5.46 9.06
N PRO A 23 -6.64 -6.20 9.61
CA PRO A 23 -5.34 -6.31 8.96
C PRO A 23 -5.58 -6.79 7.54
N LEU A 24 -5.14 -6.00 6.56
CA LEU A 24 -5.14 -6.42 5.17
C LEU A 24 -4.41 -7.75 5.12
N SER A 25 -5.09 -8.79 4.61
CA SER A 25 -4.42 -10.07 4.33
C SER A 25 -3.14 -9.80 3.56
N ASP A 26 -2.06 -10.50 3.92
CA ASP A 26 -0.71 -10.26 3.37
C ASP A 26 -0.72 -10.19 1.83
N ALA A 27 -1.58 -10.97 1.18
CA ALA A 27 -1.77 -10.92 -0.27
C ALA A 27 -2.27 -9.56 -0.78
N LYS A 28 -3.26 -8.95 -0.12
CA LYS A 28 -3.76 -7.61 -0.47
C LYS A 28 -2.75 -6.51 -0.17
N GLN A 29 -1.95 -6.67 0.89
CA GLN A 29 -0.87 -5.73 1.20
C GLN A 29 0.26 -5.82 0.14
N CYS A 30 0.61 -7.03 -0.30
CA CYS A 30 1.55 -7.26 -1.40
C CYS A 30 1.03 -6.70 -2.73
N GLU A 31 -0.25 -6.93 -3.07
CA GLU A 31 -0.91 -6.38 -4.26
C GLU A 31 -0.88 -4.85 -4.27
N ARG A 32 -1.30 -4.20 -3.17
CA ARG A 32 -1.25 -2.74 -3.01
C ARG A 32 0.16 -2.19 -3.22
N ALA A 33 1.17 -2.87 -2.66
CA ALA A 33 2.56 -2.48 -2.81
C ALA A 33 3.07 -2.64 -4.25
N VAL A 34 2.72 -3.73 -4.94
CA VAL A 34 3.04 -3.93 -6.36
C VAL A 34 2.44 -2.80 -7.20
N LEU A 35 1.16 -2.47 -7.02
CA LEU A 35 0.50 -1.38 -7.75
C LEU A 35 1.16 -0.01 -7.48
N ALA A 36 1.51 0.29 -6.23
CA ALA A 36 2.19 1.53 -5.86
C ALA A 36 3.59 1.64 -6.47
N ILE A 37 4.36 0.54 -6.49
CA ILE A 37 5.67 0.46 -7.15
C ILE A 37 5.54 0.77 -8.64
N TRP A 38 4.63 0.08 -9.35
CA TRP A 38 4.47 0.27 -10.79
C TRP A 38 4.00 1.67 -11.14
N ARG A 39 3.03 2.22 -10.40
CA ARG A 39 2.58 3.60 -10.60
C ARG A 39 3.70 4.62 -10.42
N SER A 40 4.50 4.49 -9.36
CA SER A 40 5.61 5.42 -9.08
C SER A 40 6.72 5.35 -10.14
N LEU A 41 6.91 4.18 -10.75
CA LEU A 41 7.87 3.94 -11.82
C LEU A 41 7.37 4.45 -13.18
N ASP A 42 6.11 4.15 -13.54
CA ASP A 42 5.48 4.57 -14.81
C ASP A 42 5.33 6.09 -14.89
N GLU A 43 4.87 6.73 -13.81
CA GLU A 43 4.77 8.19 -13.69
C GLU A 43 6.16 8.87 -13.55
N HIS A 44 7.26 8.10 -13.39
CA HIS A 44 8.65 8.58 -13.20
C HIS A 44 8.84 9.52 -11.98
N VAL A 45 7.97 9.40 -10.97
CA VAL A 45 7.86 10.35 -9.83
C VAL A 45 8.74 10.04 -8.62
N LEU A 46 9.59 9.00 -8.65
CA LEU A 46 10.46 8.62 -7.52
C LEU A 46 11.45 9.73 -7.07
N ALA A 47 11.68 10.75 -7.87
CA ALA A 47 12.46 11.92 -7.47
C ALA A 47 11.74 12.81 -6.42
N ASN A 48 10.41 12.69 -6.26
CA ASN A 48 9.64 13.44 -5.26
C ASN A 48 9.66 12.74 -3.89
N THR A 49 10.17 13.40 -2.85
CA THR A 49 10.14 12.91 -1.45
C THR A 49 8.75 12.43 -1.02
N GLU A 50 7.67 13.16 -1.33
CA GLU A 50 6.31 12.79 -0.88
C GLU A 50 5.90 11.42 -1.40
N VAL A 51 6.24 11.11 -2.66
CA VAL A 51 5.98 9.79 -3.27
C VAL A 51 6.87 8.72 -2.67
N ARG A 52 8.14 9.03 -2.36
CA ARG A 52 9.03 8.08 -1.68
C ARG A 52 8.55 7.76 -0.27
N ASP A 53 8.04 8.73 0.47
CA ASP A 53 7.50 8.55 1.82
C ASP A 53 6.16 7.81 1.83
N GLU A 54 5.27 8.07 0.85
CA GLU A 54 4.06 7.26 0.66
C GLU A 54 4.43 5.80 0.36
N LEU A 55 5.34 5.57 -0.60
CA LEU A 55 5.79 4.24 -0.97
C LEU A 55 6.49 3.52 0.19
N ALA A 56 7.31 4.22 0.97
CA ALA A 56 7.94 3.69 2.18
C ALA A 56 6.88 3.21 3.19
N SER A 57 5.83 4.02 3.41
CA SER A 57 4.72 3.71 4.31
C SER A 57 3.87 2.51 3.82
N ILE A 58 3.78 2.31 2.50
CA ILE A 58 3.13 1.12 1.91
C ILE A 58 4.01 -0.14 2.06
N LEU A 59 5.33 0.00 2.01
CA LEU A 59 6.28 -1.10 2.18
C LEU A 59 6.52 -1.49 3.65
N GLU A 60 6.31 -0.60 4.61
CA GLU A 60 6.55 -0.84 6.04
C GLU A 60 5.90 -2.13 6.59
N PRO A 61 4.59 -2.40 6.37
CA PRO A 61 3.96 -3.63 6.82
C PRO A 61 4.59 -4.91 6.24
N LEU A 62 5.21 -4.84 5.05
CA LEU A 62 5.86 -5.97 4.39
C LEU A 62 7.18 -6.37 5.07
N THR A 63 7.71 -5.54 5.98
CA THR A 63 8.89 -5.91 6.79
C THR A 63 8.63 -7.07 7.74
N ALA A 64 7.36 -7.34 8.08
CA ALA A 64 6.94 -8.50 8.87
C ALA A 64 6.88 -9.81 8.06
N LEU A 65 6.99 -9.74 6.72
CA LEU A 65 6.97 -10.90 5.83
C LEU A 65 8.38 -11.48 5.65
N PRO A 66 8.52 -12.78 5.33
CA PRO A 66 9.82 -13.44 5.13
C PRO A 66 10.51 -13.07 3.80
N LEU A 67 10.65 -11.77 3.51
CA LEU A 67 11.24 -11.20 2.29
C LEU A 67 12.75 -10.89 2.40
N GLY A 68 13.40 -11.40 3.47
CA GLY A 68 14.86 -11.35 3.62
C GLY A 68 15.46 -9.96 3.87
N GLY A 69 14.80 -9.11 4.65
CA GLY A 69 15.29 -7.77 5.02
C GLY A 69 15.29 -6.73 3.89
N ARG A 70 15.03 -7.13 2.64
CA ARG A 70 14.99 -6.26 1.46
C ARG A 70 13.98 -5.11 1.56
N PRO A 71 12.73 -5.31 2.06
CA PRO A 71 11.81 -4.18 2.25
C PRO A 71 12.40 -3.11 3.18
N GLN A 72 13.11 -3.52 4.24
CA GLN A 72 13.72 -2.59 5.20
C GLN A 72 14.88 -1.79 4.60
N LEU A 73 15.67 -2.39 3.70
CA LEU A 73 16.70 -1.67 2.93
C LEU A 73 16.09 -0.68 1.94
N LEU A 74 15.00 -1.06 1.27
CA LEU A 74 14.27 -0.19 0.35
C LEU A 74 13.62 1.01 1.06
N ILE A 75 12.98 0.78 2.22
CA ILE A 75 12.42 1.86 3.05
C ILE A 75 13.50 2.87 3.49
N LYS A 76 14.69 2.39 3.85
CA LYS A 76 15.84 3.26 4.18
C LYS A 76 16.29 4.11 2.99
N ALA A 77 16.33 3.54 1.79
CA ALA A 77 16.71 4.26 0.57
C ALA A 77 15.63 5.25 0.10
N LEU A 78 14.34 4.92 0.26
CA LEU A 78 13.23 5.83 -0.02
C LEU A 78 13.28 7.09 0.85
N ARG A 79 13.63 6.93 2.13
CA ARG A 79 13.77 8.00 3.13
C ARG A 79 15.12 8.75 3.09
N LEU A 80 15.88 8.63 1.99
CA LEU A 80 17.04 9.49 1.78
C LEU A 80 16.58 10.95 1.56
N PRO A 81 17.33 11.93 2.10
CA PRO A 81 16.97 13.35 1.99
C PRO A 81 17.08 13.82 0.53
N ASP A 82 16.22 14.75 0.13
CA ASP A 82 16.34 15.37 -1.19
C ASP A 82 17.55 16.32 -1.29
N PRO A 83 18.14 16.47 -2.49
CA PRO A 83 17.86 15.68 -3.70
C PRO A 83 18.57 14.32 -3.69
N LEU A 84 17.89 13.26 -4.15
CA LEU A 84 18.58 12.01 -4.53
C LEU A 84 19.41 12.24 -5.81
N ASP A 85 20.58 11.62 -5.86
CA ASP A 85 21.37 11.61 -7.10
C ASP A 85 20.85 10.56 -8.10
N ALA A 86 21.34 10.63 -9.34
CA ALA A 86 20.92 9.73 -10.42
C ALA A 86 21.32 8.27 -10.18
N SER A 87 22.37 8.00 -9.39
CA SER A 87 22.83 6.67 -9.01
C SER A 87 21.89 6.05 -7.98
N ASP A 88 21.48 6.83 -6.98
CA ASP A 88 20.51 6.42 -5.96
C ASP A 88 19.13 6.15 -6.58
N LEU A 89 18.65 7.04 -7.48
CA LEU A 89 17.40 6.83 -8.22
C LEU A 89 17.45 5.57 -9.10
N TYR A 90 18.56 5.33 -9.80
CA TYR A 90 18.77 4.13 -10.61
C TYR A 90 18.80 2.86 -9.74
N TRP A 91 19.52 2.89 -8.62
CA TRP A 91 19.58 1.80 -7.66
C TRP A 91 18.19 1.49 -7.09
N LEU A 92 17.45 2.52 -6.68
CA LEU A 92 16.12 2.41 -6.10
C LEU A 92 15.14 1.78 -7.09
N THR A 93 15.07 2.34 -8.31
CA THR A 93 14.26 1.81 -9.41
C THR A 93 14.54 0.33 -9.66
N ARG A 94 15.82 -0.03 -9.79
CA ARG A 94 16.23 -1.42 -10.05
C ARG A 94 15.87 -2.36 -8.89
N ARG A 95 15.97 -1.90 -7.64
CA ARG A 95 15.64 -2.70 -6.46
C ARG A 95 14.14 -2.87 -6.25
N LEU A 96 13.34 -1.84 -6.52
CA LEU A 96 11.88 -1.94 -6.50
C LEU A 96 11.38 -2.94 -7.55
N LEU A 97 11.90 -2.89 -8.79
CA LEU A 97 11.60 -3.88 -9.82
C LEU A 97 11.96 -5.32 -9.42
N THR A 98 13.04 -5.54 -8.67
CA THR A 98 13.35 -6.89 -8.15
C THR A 98 12.45 -7.34 -7.00
N LEU A 99 11.81 -6.43 -6.26
CA LEU A 99 10.91 -6.77 -5.16
C LEU A 99 9.53 -7.22 -5.67
N VAL A 100 9.04 -6.65 -6.79
CA VAL A 100 7.74 -6.98 -7.41
C VAL A 100 7.46 -8.50 -7.51
N PRO A 101 8.30 -9.34 -8.14
CA PRO A 101 8.02 -10.77 -8.30
C PRO A 101 7.95 -11.52 -6.95
N GLU A 102 8.62 -11.03 -5.91
CA GLU A 102 8.57 -11.63 -4.57
C GLU A 102 7.25 -11.32 -3.87
N LEU A 103 6.77 -10.09 -3.98
CA LEU A 103 5.45 -9.69 -3.48
C LEU A 103 4.34 -10.45 -4.20
N GLN A 104 4.46 -10.63 -5.51
CA GLN A 104 3.56 -11.46 -6.30
C GLN A 104 3.58 -12.93 -5.83
N ALA A 105 4.77 -13.50 -5.59
CA ALA A 105 4.90 -14.86 -5.07
C ALA A 105 4.29 -15.03 -3.67
N VAL A 106 4.49 -14.07 -2.76
CA VAL A 106 3.86 -14.08 -1.43
C VAL A 106 2.35 -13.89 -1.53
N ALA A 107 1.87 -13.04 -2.43
CA ALA A 107 0.43 -12.85 -2.66
C ALA A 107 -0.26 -14.12 -3.18
N VAL A 108 0.39 -14.85 -4.09
CA VAL A 108 -0.11 -16.15 -4.56
C VAL A 108 -0.04 -17.21 -3.47
N ALA A 109 1.05 -17.28 -2.70
CA ALA A 109 1.22 -18.28 -1.64
C ALA A 109 0.35 -18.04 -0.39
N ARG A 110 -0.10 -16.79 -0.15
CA ARG A 110 -0.99 -16.41 0.97
C ARG A 110 -2.40 -16.02 0.51
N GLY A 111 -2.70 -16.17 -0.78
CA GLY A 111 -4.05 -16.10 -1.32
C GLY A 111 -4.77 -17.41 -1.03
N GLU A 112 -5.71 -17.38 -0.09
CA GLU A 112 -6.52 -18.52 0.34
C GLU A 112 -7.08 -19.36 -0.84
N PRO A 113 -6.86 -20.69 -0.87
CA PRO A 113 -7.51 -21.59 -1.82
C PRO A 113 -9.00 -21.79 -1.44
N GLY A 114 -9.81 -20.76 -1.62
CA GLY A 114 -11.24 -20.76 -1.28
C GLY A 114 -11.95 -19.40 -1.33
N ALA A 115 -11.21 -18.28 -1.51
CA ALA A 115 -11.82 -16.96 -1.60
C ALA A 115 -12.39 -16.67 -3.00
N ASN A 116 -13.57 -17.24 -3.30
CA ASN A 116 -14.55 -16.91 -4.36
C ASN A 116 -14.06 -16.22 -5.66
N GLU A 117 -14.45 -16.83 -6.79
CA GLU A 117 -14.25 -16.46 -8.21
C GLU A 117 -14.80 -15.06 -8.66
N ALA A 118 -14.93 -14.08 -7.76
CA ALA A 118 -15.51 -12.76 -8.04
C ALA A 118 -14.60 -11.55 -7.70
N HIS A 119 -13.50 -11.74 -6.95
CA HIS A 119 -12.59 -10.64 -6.58
C HIS A 119 -11.08 -10.95 -6.70
N SER A 120 -10.71 -12.09 -7.29
CA SER A 120 -9.34 -12.30 -7.82
C SER A 120 -9.20 -11.57 -9.16
N LEU A 121 -9.35 -10.24 -9.13
CA LEU A 121 -9.41 -9.40 -10.31
C LEU A 121 -8.00 -9.03 -10.79
N ASP A 122 -7.65 -9.57 -11.94
CA ASP A 122 -7.04 -8.85 -13.07
C ASP A 122 -5.64 -8.18 -12.89
N TRP A 123 -5.03 -8.18 -11.71
CA TRP A 123 -3.65 -7.64 -11.57
C TRP A 123 -2.63 -8.44 -12.38
N THR A 124 -2.88 -9.73 -12.63
CA THR A 124 -2.07 -10.53 -13.56
C THR A 124 -2.30 -10.12 -15.03
N SER A 125 -3.48 -9.63 -15.39
CA SER A 125 -3.81 -9.09 -16.70
C SER A 125 -3.16 -7.72 -16.95
N PHE A 126 -3.00 -6.90 -15.91
CA PHE A 126 -2.23 -5.66 -15.96
C PHE A 126 -0.78 -5.92 -16.44
N PHE A 127 -0.18 -7.05 -16.02
CA PHE A 127 1.13 -7.51 -16.47
C PHE A 127 1.11 -8.35 -17.76
N ARG A 128 -0.04 -8.48 -18.43
CA ARG A 128 -0.23 -9.35 -19.61
C ARG A 128 -0.53 -8.57 -20.90
N LYS A 129 -0.28 -7.27 -20.95
CA LYS A 129 -0.30 -6.53 -22.22
C LYS A 129 1.01 -6.81 -23.01
N PRO A 130 0.90 -7.07 -24.32
CA PRO A 130 2.06 -7.31 -25.19
C PRO A 130 2.83 -6.03 -25.54
#